data_AF-X1QGF3-F1
#
_entry.id   AF-X1QGF3-F1
#
_cell.length_a   1.000
_cell.length_b   1.000
_cell.length_c   1.000
_cell.angle_alpha   90.00
_cell.angle_beta   90.00
_cell.angle_gamma   90.00
#
_symmetry.space_group_name_H-M   'P 1'
#
loop_
_entity.id
_entity.type
_entity.pdbx_description
1 polymer ?
#
loop_
_entity_poly.entity_id
_entity_poly.type
_entity_poly.pdbx_seq_one_letter_code
_entity_poly.pdbx_strand_id
1 'polypeptide(L)'
;PFIDSALYVAEYRNFWWKKIREAKGTIEIHPLPKVSPYPKARDEICDEPTEDKGKNFGRIARIGIMDEYVKQFDQLKLLGIKIEKWRRFFKEKND
;
A
#
# COMPACT_ATOMS: atom_id res chain seq x y z
N PRO A 1 2.00 17.87 1.86
CA PRO A 1 1.91 17.17 3.17
C PRO A 1 1.92 15.63 3.13
N PHE A 2 2.21 14.95 2.01
CA PHE A 2 2.35 13.48 1.98
C PHE A 2 3.61 12.99 1.25
N ILE A 3 4.51 13.91 0.87
CA ILE A 3 5.69 13.59 0.06
C ILE A 3 6.63 12.68 0.85
N ASP A 4 6.97 13.05 2.08
CA ASP A 4 7.90 12.27 2.91
C ASP A 4 7.34 10.88 3.26
N SER A 5 6.07 10.81 3.62
CA SER A 5 5.40 9.54 3.89
C SER A 5 5.35 8.64 2.65
N ALA A 6 5.09 9.21 1.46
CA ALA A 6 5.09 8.47 0.21
C ALA A 6 6.49 7.96 -0.16
N LEU A 7 7.53 8.79 0.02
CA LEU A 7 8.93 8.40 -0.17
C LEU A 7 9.30 7.24 0.75
N TYR A 8 9.02 7.37 2.05
CA TYR A 8 9.31 6.33 3.03
C TYR A 8 8.62 5.00 2.69
N VAL A 9 7.36 5.03 2.29
CA VAL A 9 6.62 3.83 1.88
C VAL A 9 7.22 3.20 0.61
N ALA A 10 7.65 4.01 -0.37
CA ALA A 10 8.30 3.52 -1.57
C ALA A 10 9.66 2.87 -1.27
N GLU A 11 10.45 3.46 -0.37
CA GLU A 11 11.70 2.88 0.12
C GLU A 11 11.47 1.56 0.85
N TYR A 12 10.48 1.52 1.75
CA TYR A 12 10.12 0.31 2.48
C TYR A 12 9.66 -0.82 1.54
N ARG A 13 8.83 -0.50 0.53
CA ARG A 13 8.43 -1.45 -0.51
C ARG A 13 9.65 -2.06 -1.20
N ASN A 14 10.62 -1.23 -1.59
CA ASN A 14 11.85 -1.68 -2.24
C ASN A 14 12.70 -2.56 -1.31
N PHE A 15 12.82 -2.18 -0.04
CA PHE A 15 13.51 -2.97 0.98
C PHE A 15 12.84 -4.33 1.18
N TRP A 16 11.52 -4.37 1.36
CA TRP A 16 10.78 -5.61 1.53
C TRP A 16 10.98 -6.55 0.34
N TRP A 17 10.87 -6.03 -0.88
CA TRP A 17 11.07 -6.80 -2.11
C TRP A 17 12.47 -7.39 -2.22
N LYS A 18 13.50 -6.61 -1.85
CA LYS A 18 14.91 -6.99 -1.98
C LYS A 18 15.45 -7.84 -0.84
N LYS A 19 14.91 -7.71 0.37
CA LYS A 19 15.54 -8.21 1.60
C LYS A 19 14.65 -9.09 2.46
N ILE A 20 13.34 -8.90 2.45
CA ILE A 20 12.42 -9.63 3.33
C ILE A 20 11.69 -10.75 2.57
N ARG A 21 11.21 -10.46 1.36
CA ARG A 21 10.43 -11.40 0.57
C ARG A 21 11.27 -12.63 0.21
N GLU A 22 10.79 -13.80 0.62
CA GLU A 22 11.31 -15.09 0.18
C GLU A 22 10.62 -15.52 -1.13
N ALA A 23 11.31 -15.35 -2.25
CA ALA A 23 10.82 -15.76 -3.56
C ALA A 23 11.94 -16.43 -4.37
N LYS A 24 11.58 -17.38 -5.23
CA LYS A 24 12.54 -18.06 -6.13
C LYS A 24 13.03 -17.21 -7.30
N GLY A 25 12.35 -16.09 -7.58
CA GLY A 25 12.68 -15.17 -8.67
C GLY A 25 13.69 -14.10 -8.26
N THR A 26 14.08 -13.26 -9.21
CA THR A 26 15.01 -12.16 -8.96
C THR A 26 14.44 -11.09 -8.02
N ILE A 27 15.34 -10.42 -7.30
CA ILE A 27 15.04 -9.28 -6.42
C ILE A 27 15.27 -7.92 -7.11
N GLU A 28 15.70 -7.94 -8.37
CA GLU A 28 16.08 -6.75 -9.10
C GLU A 28 14.86 -5.84 -9.38
N ILE A 29 15.10 -4.53 -9.26
CA ILE A 29 14.13 -3.47 -9.50
C ILE A 29 14.83 -2.47 -10.41
N HIS A 30 14.18 -2.12 -11.51
CA HIS A 30 14.62 -1.09 -12.44
C HIS A 30 13.93 0.24 -12.04
N PRO A 31 14.68 1.18 -11.44
CA PRO A 31 14.13 2.50 -11.16
C PRO A 31 13.94 3.26 -12.47
N LEU A 32 12.82 3.97 -12.61
CA LEU A 32 12.64 4.83 -13.79
C LEU A 32 13.53 6.08 -13.68
N PRO A 33 14.32 6.39 -14.72
CA PRO A 33 15.14 7.59 -14.71
C PRO A 33 14.25 8.84 -14.89
N LYS A 34 14.33 9.76 -13.92
CA LYS A 34 13.78 11.14 -13.97
C LYS A 34 12.28 11.22 -14.25
N VAL A 35 11.49 11.14 -13.18
CA VAL A 35 10.09 11.61 -13.18
C VAL A 35 10.05 13.08 -12.76
N SER A 36 9.46 13.95 -13.58
CA SER A 36 9.17 15.34 -13.21
C SER A 36 7.82 15.46 -12.51
N PRO A 37 7.62 16.46 -11.63
CA PRO A 37 6.29 16.78 -11.11
C PRO A 37 5.28 16.98 -12.24
N TYR A 38 4.05 16.51 -12.03
CA TYR A 38 2.94 16.61 -13.00
C TYR A 38 3.22 15.94 -14.35
N PRO A 39 3.46 14.62 -14.37
CA PRO A 39 3.62 13.85 -15.60
C PRO A 39 2.34 13.89 -16.47
N LYS A 40 2.47 13.63 -17.77
CA LYS A 40 1.30 13.43 -18.63
C LYS A 40 0.56 12.18 -18.18
N ALA A 41 -0.73 12.10 -18.50
CA ALA A 41 -1.62 11.03 -18.04
C ALA A 41 -1.18 9.59 -18.40
N ARG A 42 -0.21 9.41 -19.29
CA ARG A 42 0.31 8.10 -19.74
C ARG A 42 1.81 7.96 -19.57
N ASP A 43 2.47 8.88 -18.88
CA ASP A 43 3.90 8.73 -18.63
C ASP A 43 4.08 7.62 -17.59
N GLU A 44 5.06 6.74 -17.86
CA GLU A 44 5.49 5.74 -16.89
C GLU A 44 6.24 6.45 -15.75
N ILE A 45 5.77 6.25 -14.53
CA ILE A 45 6.31 6.91 -13.32
C ILE A 45 6.60 5.94 -12.18
N CYS A 46 6.30 4.66 -12.39
CA CYS A 46 6.49 3.61 -11.39
C CYS A 46 7.74 2.79 -11.70
N ASP A 47 8.56 2.52 -10.69
CA ASP A 47 9.62 1.51 -10.82
C ASP A 47 9.03 0.15 -11.21
N GLU A 48 9.80 -0.66 -11.92
CA GLU A 48 9.38 -1.99 -12.37
C GLU A 48 10.34 -3.08 -11.88
N PRO A 49 9.84 -4.19 -11.34
CA PRO A 49 10.67 -5.34 -11.03
C PRO A 49 10.96 -6.13 -12.32
N THR A 50 12.10 -6.80 -12.38
CA THR A 50 12.42 -7.68 -13.52
C THR A 50 11.42 -8.85 -13.63
N GLU A 51 10.92 -9.36 -12.50
CA GLU A 51 9.95 -10.44 -12.45
C GLU A 51 8.85 -10.20 -11.41
N ASP A 52 7.60 -10.05 -11.88
CA ASP A 52 6.42 -9.95 -11.02
C ASP A 52 5.16 -10.53 -11.68
N LYS A 53 5.15 -11.84 -11.90
CA LYS A 53 3.98 -12.54 -12.46
C LYS A 53 2.70 -12.31 -11.64
N GLY A 54 2.83 -12.09 -10.34
CA GLY A 54 1.72 -11.90 -9.41
C GLY A 54 1.20 -10.47 -9.31
N LYS A 55 1.83 -9.49 -9.98
CA LYS A 55 1.49 -8.06 -9.89
C LYS A 55 1.44 -7.58 -8.43
N ASN A 56 2.43 -7.97 -7.64
CA ASN A 56 2.56 -7.65 -6.23
C ASN A 56 3.47 -6.45 -5.96
N PHE A 57 4.37 -6.13 -6.89
CA PHE A 57 5.20 -4.94 -6.78
C PHE A 57 4.34 -3.68 -6.80
N GLY A 58 4.75 -2.66 -6.05
CA GLY A 58 3.94 -1.46 -5.80
C GLY A 58 2.99 -1.57 -4.60
N ARG A 59 2.67 -2.78 -4.12
CA ARG A 59 1.79 -2.98 -2.96
C ARG A 59 2.61 -2.92 -1.67
N ILE A 60 2.06 -2.29 -0.63
CA ILE A 60 2.63 -2.37 0.71
C ILE A 60 2.47 -3.81 1.21
N ALA A 61 3.56 -4.38 1.72
CA ALA A 61 3.52 -5.71 2.32
C ALA A 61 2.59 -5.76 3.54
N ARG A 62 1.92 -6.89 3.75
CA ARG A 62 1.02 -7.11 4.89
C ARG A 62 1.82 -7.35 6.18
N ILE A 63 2.37 -6.27 6.72
CA ILE A 63 3.25 -6.29 7.91
C ILE A 63 2.50 -6.01 9.21
N GLY A 64 1.16 -6.07 9.20
CA GLY A 64 0.31 -5.78 10.36
C GLY A 64 0.01 -4.29 10.61
N ILE A 65 0.70 -3.35 9.94
CA ILE A 65 0.44 -1.90 10.11
C ILE A 65 -1.00 -1.52 9.75
N MET A 66 -1.55 -2.11 8.69
CA MET A 66 -2.93 -1.87 8.28
C MET A 66 -3.93 -2.51 9.25
N ASP A 67 -3.58 -3.64 9.87
CA ASP A 67 -4.46 -4.31 10.83
C ASP A 67 -4.60 -3.45 12.10
N GLU A 68 -3.50 -2.89 12.58
CA GLU A 68 -3.50 -1.97 13.71
C GLU A 68 -4.25 -0.68 13.38
N TYR A 69 -4.03 -0.11 12.19
CA TYR A 69 -4.79 1.05 11.71
C TYR A 69 -6.30 0.77 11.69
N VAL A 70 -6.72 -0.38 11.17
CA VAL A 70 -8.14 -0.77 11.15
C VAL A 70 -8.69 -0.91 12.57
N LYS A 71 -7.96 -1.54 13.50
CA LYS A 71 -8.37 -1.65 14.91
C LYS A 71 -8.59 -0.29 15.55
N GLN A 72 -7.71 0.68 15.27
CA GLN A 72 -7.83 2.04 15.78
C GLN A 72 -9.03 2.76 15.15
N PHE A 73 -9.21 2.62 13.84
CA PHE A 73 -10.33 3.18 13.11
C PHE A 73 -11.68 2.67 13.65
N ASP A 74 -11.74 1.39 14.05
CA ASP A 74 -12.93 0.77 14.63
C ASP A 74 -13.39 1.42 15.93
N GLN A 75 -12.45 2.01 16.68
CA GLN A 75 -12.75 2.70 17.94
C GLN A 75 -13.24 4.13 17.74
N LEU A 76 -13.05 4.72 16.56
CA LEU A 76 -13.54 6.06 16.28
C LEU A 76 -15.07 6.09 16.36
N LYS A 77 -15.61 7.20 16.87
CA LYS A 77 -17.06 7.40 16.97
C LYS A 77 -17.54 8.26 15.82
N LEU A 78 -18.40 7.70 14.98
CA LEU A 78 -19.17 8.43 13.99
C LEU A 78 -20.57 8.66 14.57
N LEU A 79 -20.96 9.93 14.73
CA LEU A 79 -22.23 10.32 15.37
C LEU A 79 -22.39 9.70 16.78
N GLY A 80 -21.30 9.63 17.55
CA GLY A 80 -21.29 9.07 18.91
C GLY A 80 -21.24 7.54 18.99
N ILE A 81 -21.41 6.83 17.87
CA ILE A 81 -21.41 5.37 17.78
C ILE A 81 -20.09 4.90 17.16
N LYS A 82 -19.47 3.85 17.72
CA LYS A 82 -18.22 3.30 17.17
C LYS A 82 -18.41 2.82 15.74
N ILE A 83 -17.42 3.08 14.88
CA ILE A 83 -17.46 2.67 13.46
C ILE A 83 -17.71 1.16 13.30
N GLU A 84 -17.15 0.33 14.18
CA GLU A 84 -17.40 -1.13 14.16
C GLU A 84 -18.90 -1.49 14.18
N LYS A 85 -19.73 -0.70 14.90
CA LYS A 85 -21.17 -0.94 15.05
C LYS A 85 -21.91 -0.55 13.78
N TRP A 86 -21.53 0.57 13.17
CA TRP A 86 -22.05 0.99 11.87
C TRP A 86 -21.79 -0.05 10.79
N ARG A 87 -20.55 -0.54 10.68
CA ARG A 87 -20.23 -1.57 9.68
C ARG A 87 -21.02 -2.85 9.89
N ARG A 88 -21.18 -3.28 11.15
CA ARG A 88 -22.02 -4.43 11.49
C ARG A 88 -23.48 -4.22 11.04
N PHE A 89 -24.05 -3.06 11.37
CA PHE A 89 -25.42 -2.71 10.98
C PHE A 89 -25.61 -2.72 9.46
N PHE A 90 -24.72 -2.11 8.69
CA PHE A 90 -24.83 -2.09 7.22
C PHE A 90 -24.65 -3.46 6.59
N LYS A 91 -23.82 -4.34 7.18
CA LYS A 91 -23.65 -5.71 6.70
C LYS A 91 -24.93 -6.52 6.90
N GLU A 92 -25.51 -6.47 8.10
CA GLU A 92 -26.75 -7.18 8.45
C GLU A 92 -27.99 -6.68 7.68
N LYS A 93 -27.93 -5.49 7.08
CA LYS A 93 -29.02 -4.90 6.29
C LYS A 93 -28.91 -5.12 4.78
N ASN A 94 -27.76 -5.60 4.31
CA ASN A 94 -27.52 -5.91 2.90
C ASN A 94 -27.67 -7.40 2.57
N ASP A 95 -27.93 -8.24 3.58
CA ASP A 95 -28.35 -9.64 3.48
C ASP A 95 -29.89 -9.74 3.63
#